data_AF-A0A2D9SN98-F1
#
_entry.id   AF-A0A2D9SN98-F1
#
_cell.length_a   1.000
_cell.length_b   1.000
_cell.length_c   1.000
_cell.angle_alpha   90.00
_cell.angle_beta   90.00
_cell.angle_gamma   90.00
#
_symmetry.space_group_name_H-M   'P 1'
#
loop_
_entity.id
_entity.type
_entity.pdbx_description
1 polymer ?
#
loop_
_entity_poly.entity_id
_entity_poly.type
_entity_poly.pdbx_seq_one_letter_code
_entity_poly.pdbx_strand_id
1 'polypeptide(L)'
;MINTSLNQTLARTMITSFTTLLVLFALLILGGELISGFAKALIIGVVVGTYSSIYVAANTLLTLKLDRDDLLVPVKEGAELE
;
A
#
# COMPACT_ATOMS: atom_id res chain seq x y z
N MET A 1 6.41 -12.25 -11.43
CA MET A 1 5.55 -12.42 -10.23
C MET A 1 5.55 -11.17 -9.39
N ILE A 2 6.71 -10.66 -8.94
CA ILE A 2 6.78 -9.44 -8.10
C ILE A 2 5.98 -8.28 -8.69
N ASN A 3 6.18 -7.93 -9.97
CA ASN A 3 5.45 -6.81 -10.59
C ASN A 3 3.92 -7.04 -10.70
N THR A 4 3.49 -8.29 -10.95
CA THR A 4 2.06 -8.66 -11.02
C THR A 4 1.40 -8.61 -9.65
N SER A 5 2.05 -9.15 -8.63
CA SER A 5 1.57 -9.13 -7.23
C SER A 5 1.55 -7.72 -6.66
N LEU A 6 2.53 -6.90 -7.04
CA LEU A 6 2.60 -5.48 -6.72
C LEU A 6 1.42 -4.76 -7.37
N ASN A 7 1.19 -4.95 -8.67
CA ASN A 7 0.05 -4.33 -9.37
C ASN A 7 -1.31 -4.78 -8.80
N GLN A 8 -1.45 -6.04 -8.39
CA GLN A 8 -2.69 -6.56 -7.79
C GLN A 8 -2.96 -5.96 -6.41
N THR A 9 -1.92 -5.76 -5.60
CA THR A 9 -2.01 -5.11 -4.29
C THR A 9 -2.24 -3.60 -4.44
N LEU A 10 -1.62 -2.96 -5.44
CA LEU A 10 -1.86 -1.56 -5.78
C LEU A 10 -3.29 -1.31 -6.23
N ALA A 11 -3.85 -2.16 -7.09
CA ALA A 11 -5.23 -2.02 -7.52
C ALA A 11 -6.19 -2.04 -6.32
N ARG A 12 -5.99 -2.97 -5.38
CA ARG A 12 -6.82 -3.08 -4.18
C ARG A 12 -6.68 -1.85 -3.27
N THR A 13 -5.45 -1.40 -3.02
CA THR A 13 -5.18 -0.24 -2.15
C THR A 13 -5.67 1.07 -2.77
N MET A 14 -5.58 1.22 -4.09
CA MET A 14 -6.14 2.36 -4.80
C MET A 14 -7.67 2.37 -4.71
N ILE A 15 -8.33 1.23 -4.91
CA ILE A 15 -9.79 1.12 -4.79
C ILE A 15 -10.26 1.46 -3.38
N THR A 16 -9.63 0.93 -2.33
CA THR A 16 -10.03 1.22 -0.95
C THR A 16 -9.77 2.68 -0.57
N SER A 17 -8.65 3.26 -1.03
CA SER A 17 -8.36 4.68 -0.80
C SER A 17 -9.34 5.60 -1.55
N PHE A 18 -9.75 5.21 -2.75
CA PHE A 18 -10.72 5.96 -3.53
C PHE A 18 -12.10 5.96 -2.88
N THR A 19 -12.58 4.81 -2.43
CA THR A 19 -13.89 4.71 -1.76
C THR A 19 -13.90 5.44 -0.42
N THR A 20 -12.81 5.42 0.35
CA THR A 20 -12.72 6.22 1.59
C THR A 20 -12.73 7.71 1.30
N LEU A 21 -12.02 8.18 0.26
CA LEU A 21 -12.08 9.58 -0.16
C LEU A 21 -13.50 9.99 -0.55
N LEU A 22 -14.23 9.13 -1.27
CA LEU A 22 -15.62 9.36 -1.66
C LEU A 22 -16.52 9.57 -0.43
N VAL A 23 -16.37 8.73 0.60
CA VAL A 23 -17.07 8.85 1.89
C VAL A 23 -16.69 10.14 2.62
N LEU A 24 -15.41 10.49 2.64
CA LEU A 24 -14.93 11.71 3.30
C LEU A 24 -15.42 12.98 2.59
N PHE A 25 -15.52 12.97 1.27
CA PHE A 25 -16.13 14.06 0.51
C PHE A 25 -17.62 14.22 0.83
N ALA A 26 -18.36 13.11 0.94
CA ALA A 26 -19.74 13.14 1.38
C ALA A 26 -19.87 13.72 2.80
N LEU A 27 -19.00 13.33 3.74
CA LEU A 27 -18.96 13.89 5.10
C LEU A 27 -18.57 15.38 5.12
N LEU A 28 -17.71 15.83 4.21
CA LEU A 28 -17.30 17.23 4.15
C LEU A 28 -18.43 18.15 3.67
N ILE A 29 -19.27 17.65 2.75
CA ILE A 29 -20.41 18.39 2.19
C ILE A 29 -21.65 18.28 3.09
N LEU A 30 -21.95 17.09 3.61
CA LEU A 30 -23.20 16.77 4.32
C LEU A 30 -23.06 16.70 5.85
N GLY A 31 -21.83 16.63 6.38
CA GLY A 31 -21.58 16.33 7.78
C GLY A 31 -21.67 17.52 8.75
N GLY A 32 -21.73 18.75 8.24
CA GLY A 32 -21.82 19.96 9.06
C GLY A 32 -20.48 20.37 9.71
N GLU A 33 -20.54 21.43 10.51
CA GLU A 33 -19.35 22.18 10.97
C GLU A 33 -18.50 21.41 11.99
N LEU A 34 -19.13 20.58 12.82
CA LEU A 34 -18.47 19.81 13.88
C LEU A 34 -17.45 18.80 13.34
N ILE A 35 -17.78 18.11 12.23
CA ILE A 35 -16.94 17.05 11.65
C ILE A 35 -16.18 17.49 10.39
N SER A 36 -16.42 18.71 9.88
CA SER A 36 -15.70 19.24 8.71
C SER A 36 -14.19 19.30 8.93
N GLY A 37 -13.74 19.71 10.12
CA GLY A 37 -12.31 19.75 10.47
C GLY A 37 -11.67 18.36 10.47
N PHE A 38 -12.37 17.37 11.03
CA PHE A 38 -11.94 15.98 11.05
C PHE A 38 -11.88 15.36 9.64
N ALA A 39 -12.92 15.59 8.84
CA ALA A 39 -12.97 15.11 7.45
C ALA A 39 -11.82 15.68 6.60
N LYS A 40 -11.52 16.98 6.73
CA LYS A 40 -10.38 17.62 6.04
C LYS A 40 -9.04 17.00 6.45
N ALA A 41 -8.82 16.77 7.74
CA ALA A 41 -7.61 16.12 8.24
C ALA A 41 -7.46 14.69 7.70
N LEU A 42 -8.55 13.92 7.68
CA LEU A 42 -8.55 12.57 7.11
C LEU A 42 -8.31 12.55 5.60
N ILE A 43 -8.88 13.48 4.84
CA ILE A 43 -8.65 13.56 3.38
C ILE A 43 -7.15 13.77 3.11
N ILE A 44 -6.52 14.71 3.81
CA ILE A 44 -5.08 14.96 3.69
C ILE A 44 -4.29 13.70 4.08
N GLY A 45 -4.64 13.07 5.19
CA GLY A 45 -3.99 11.84 5.67
C GLY A 45 -4.08 10.68 4.69
N VAL A 46 -5.25 10.45 4.08
CA VAL A 46 -5.45 9.39 3.08
C VAL A 46 -4.66 9.70 1.82
N VAL A 47 -4.69 10.93 1.29
CA VAL A 47 -3.92 11.30 0.09
C VAL A 47 -2.43 11.10 0.28
N VAL A 48 -1.87 11.62 1.39
CA VAL A 48 -0.44 11.48 1.71
C VAL A 48 -0.08 10.02 2.00
N GLY A 49 -0.90 9.32 2.79
CA GLY A 49 -0.67 7.93 3.18
C GLY A 49 -0.70 6.96 2.01
N THR A 50 -1.69 7.10 1.10
CA THR A 50 -1.81 6.27 -0.10
C THR A 50 -0.65 6.53 -1.06
N TYR A 51 -0.31 7.79 -1.34
CA TYR A 51 0.82 8.10 -2.21
C TYR A 51 2.15 7.60 -1.62
N SER A 52 2.40 7.88 -0.33
CA SER A 52 3.62 7.47 0.35
C SER A 52 3.77 5.95 0.39
N SER A 53 2.72 5.21 0.74
CA SER A 53 2.78 3.75 0.86
C SER A 53 3.09 3.09 -0.48
N ILE A 54 2.51 3.57 -1.58
CA ILE A 54 2.73 3.06 -2.94
C ILE A 54 4.16 3.35 -3.39
N TYR A 55 4.61 4.60 -3.22
CA TYR A 55 5.90 5.04 -3.75
C TYR A 55 7.07 4.46 -2.96
N VAL A 56 6.94 4.36 -1.63
CA VAL A 56 7.93 3.74 -0.76
C VAL A 56 8.00 2.24 -1.00
N ALA A 57 6.86 1.54 -1.13
CA ALA A 57 6.85 0.11 -1.44
C ALA A 57 7.49 -0.20 -2.80
N ALA A 58 7.14 0.57 -3.83
CA ALA A 58 7.71 0.40 -5.17
C ALA A 58 9.22 0.71 -5.20
N ASN A 59 9.68 1.80 -4.58
CA ASN A 59 11.11 2.14 -4.52
C ASN A 59 11.91 1.12 -3.71
N THR A 60 11.38 0.64 -2.58
CA THR A 60 12.04 -0.37 -1.75
C THR A 60 12.22 -1.67 -2.53
N LEU A 61 11.18 -2.13 -3.23
CA LEU A 61 11.23 -3.33 -4.06
C LEU A 61 12.22 -3.21 -5.23
N LEU A 62 12.33 -2.04 -5.85
CA LEU A 62 13.31 -1.78 -6.90
C LEU A 62 14.75 -1.69 -6.37
N THR A 63 14.93 -1.14 -5.17
CA THR A 63 16.25 -0.95 -4.55
C THR A 63 16.85 -2.27 -4.07
N LEU A 64 16.00 -3.17 -3.54
CA LEU A 64 16.44 -4.50 -3.08
C LEU A 64 16.84 -5.44 -4.22
N LYS A 65 16.60 -5.09 -5.50
CA LYS A 65 17.02 -5.86 -6.69
C LYS A 65 16.72 -7.36 -6.56
N LEU A 66 15.58 -7.67 -5.93
CA LEU A 66 15.24 -9.01 -5.46
C LEU A 66 15.12 -9.97 -6.66
N ASP A 67 16.15 -10.79 -6.85
CA ASP A 67 16.14 -11.86 -7.83
C ASP A 67 15.35 -13.05 -7.26
N ARG A 68 14.68 -13.81 -8.14
CA ARG A 68 13.84 -14.93 -7.72
C ARG A 68 14.63 -16.03 -7.03
N ASP A 69 15.92 -16.12 -7.31
CA ASP A 69 16.84 -17.06 -6.68
C ASP A 69 17.10 -16.76 -5.19
N ASP A 70 16.88 -15.52 -4.72
CA ASP A 70 17.10 -15.11 -3.32
C ASP A 70 15.90 -15.42 -2.39
N LEU A 71 14.76 -15.79 -2.99
CA LEU A 71 13.54 -16.25 -2.32
C LEU A 71 13.49 -17.77 -2.14
N LEU A 72 14.42 -18.50 -2.77
CA LEU A 72 14.58 -19.92 -2.54
C LEU A 72 15.15 -20.10 -1.13
N VAL A 73 14.51 -20.96 -0.34
CA VAL A 73 15.09 -21.37 0.95
C VAL A 73 16.47 -21.94 0.65
N PRO A 74 17.57 -21.34 1.16
CA PRO A 74 18.89 -21.91 0.94
C PRO A 74 18.82 -23.34 1.50
N VAL A 75 19.06 -24.33 0.64
CA VAL A 75 19.22 -25.71 1.08
C VAL A 75 20.32 -25.64 2.12
N LYS A 76 19.99 -25.90 3.40
CA LYS A 76 20.98 -26.01 4.46
C LYS A 76 22.01 -27.02 3.99
N GLU A 77 23.22 -26.55 3.73
CA GLU A 77 24.39 -27.38 3.50
C GLU A 77 24.55 -28.25 4.75
N GLY A 78 24.13 -29.52 4.66
CA GLY A 78 24.12 -30.47 5.77
C GLY A 78 22.88 -31.37 5.90
N ALA A 79 21.82 -31.23 5.09
CA ALA A 79 20.64 -32.12 5.15
C ALA A 79 20.73 -33.35 4.22
N GLU A 80 21.93 -33.75 3.79
CA GLU A 80 22.18 -34.95 2.99
C GLU A 80 23.14 -35.96 3.65
N LEU A 81 23.38 -35.84 4.96
CA LEU A 81 24.10 -36.86 5.74
C LEU A 81 23.35 -37.16 7.04
N GLU A 82 22.24 -37.91 6.91
CA GLU A 82 21.79 -39.01 7.80
C GLU A 82 20.45 -39.60 7.34
#